data_AF-A0A3E1ESQ0-F1
#
_entry.id   AF-A0A3E1ESQ0-F1
#
_cell.length_a   1.000
_cell.length_b   1.000
_cell.length_c   1.000
_cell.angle_alpha   90.00
_cell.angle_beta   90.00
_cell.angle_gamma   90.00
#
_symmetry.space_group_name_H-M   'P 1'
#
loop_
_entity.id
_entity.type
_entity.pdbx_description
1 polymer ?
#
loop_
_entity_poly.entity_id
_entity_poly.type
_entity_poly.pdbx_seq_one_letter_code
_entity_poly.pdbx_strand_id
1 'polypeptide(L)'
;MKVFLFLLGIGAVLPLVTLNQTAVAQAANAQSDDVALDWLLDEGLFAMTPDDLETKAGSRFFVWQDKERTRARFNPDDFDFQLKGNDVGEVLIKFKEGKVAAVTVSVMNKGDEMAVITRGTFNEAVKTVKGVLGEASGVKEEPRRKEELLSAQSEGAVWRCKKALYIGEWLFLPEKREEIDGWIWTTKEHGEFVRVRIMPPQVQLGVQLNRIRTTVSRPLLAAKVKREGKAKAVIEGLPMVDQGSKGYCAVASLERVLRHYGADVDMHDLANAAETYGGTNPEKMKTAIQRMSQRLGLRVREITFMKQKQYEVLFKNYNIAARQAGKDVVDLGQLKSSGYIDWMKVDPETLRKFRTKGSDFTAFKQALVDNVNKGVPILWALQLGIYWEDKIDESYEANRYAVNKGKSAADGEKDEVVNDIRKKMEEERKKEMEELRSKGKRPPEYMLGGHMRVIVGYDGANSRIYYTDSWGPGHEMKSMSLEEAWACTLALWALEPS
;
A
#
# COMPACT_ATOMS: atom_id res chain seq x y z
N MET A 1 -15.81 18.94 -19.56
CA MET A 1 -15.29 18.32 -20.80
C MET A 1 -13.98 17.63 -20.47
N LYS A 2 -14.09 16.34 -20.12
CA LYS A 2 -13.11 15.26 -20.16
C LYS A 2 -11.98 15.30 -19.12
N VAL A 3 -12.21 14.63 -17.99
CA VAL A 3 -11.18 14.06 -17.11
C VAL A 3 -11.30 12.53 -17.20
N PHE A 4 -10.72 11.96 -18.25
CA PHE A 4 -10.32 10.55 -18.22
C PHE A 4 -9.02 10.47 -17.41
N LEU A 5 -9.12 9.97 -16.19
CA LEU A 5 -7.98 9.45 -15.44
C LEU A 5 -8.43 8.13 -14.82
N PHE A 6 -8.49 7.09 -15.66
CA PHE A 6 -8.80 5.75 -15.23
C PHE A 6 -7.88 4.71 -15.89
N LEU A 7 -7.30 3.91 -14.99
CA LEU A 7 -6.88 2.52 -15.11
C LEU A 7 -5.99 2.12 -16.29
N LEU A 8 -4.81 1.61 -15.94
CA LEU A 8 -4.11 0.58 -16.68
C LEU A 8 -5.05 -0.62 -16.92
N GLY A 9 -5.75 -0.58 -18.06
CA GLY A 9 -6.44 -1.71 -18.65
C GLY A 9 -5.85 -1.94 -20.04
N ILE A 10 -4.92 -2.89 -20.16
CA ILE A 10 -4.50 -3.40 -21.46
C ILE A 10 -5.69 -4.16 -22.04
N GLY A 11 -6.11 -3.77 -23.24
CA GLY A 11 -7.21 -4.41 -23.95
C GLY A 11 -6.86 -5.87 -24.28
N ALA A 12 -7.68 -6.80 -23.79
CA ALA A 12 -7.83 -8.12 -24.37
C ALA A 12 -9.19 -8.15 -25.08
N VAL A 13 -9.15 -8.35 -26.40
CA VAL A 13 -10.33 -8.72 -27.18
C VAL A 13 -10.72 -10.14 -26.74
N LEU A 14 -11.85 -10.32 -26.06
CA LEU A 14 -12.40 -11.63 -25.72
C LEU A 14 -13.55 -11.97 -26.69
N PRO A 15 -13.52 -13.13 -27.37
CA PRO A 15 -14.68 -13.63 -28.08
C PRO A 15 -15.74 -14.10 -27.06
N LEU A 16 -17.01 -13.90 -27.40
CA LEU A 16 -18.15 -14.45 -26.67
C LEU A 16 -18.03 -15.98 -26.59
N VAL A 17 -17.84 -16.50 -25.37
CA VAL A 17 -18.15 -17.90 -25.04
C VAL A 17 -19.16 -17.87 -23.90
N THR A 18 -20.29 -18.51 -24.14
CA THR A 18 -21.44 -18.65 -23.25
C THR A 18 -21.04 -19.26 -21.90
N LEU A 19 -21.38 -18.57 -20.81
CA LEU A 19 -21.21 -19.05 -19.43
C LEU A 19 -22.12 -20.26 -19.16
N ASN A 20 -21.52 -21.44 -19.02
CA ASN A 20 -22.10 -22.51 -18.21
C ASN A 20 -21.70 -22.31 -16.75
N GLN A 21 -22.69 -22.42 -15.86
CA GLN A 21 -22.52 -22.46 -14.42
C GLN A 21 -21.47 -23.49 -14.03
N THR A 22 -20.34 -23.03 -13.51
CA THR A 22 -19.44 -23.84 -12.69
C THR A 22 -18.97 -22.95 -11.56
N ALA A 23 -19.24 -23.39 -10.33
CA ALA A 23 -18.56 -22.92 -9.15
C ALA A 23 -17.06 -23.11 -9.41
N VAL A 24 -16.34 -22.00 -9.60
CA VAL A 24 -14.89 -22.05 -9.73
C VAL A 24 -14.37 -22.20 -8.31
N ALA A 25 -14.17 -23.47 -7.94
CA ALA A 25 -13.24 -23.85 -6.89
C ALA A 25 -11.93 -23.08 -7.09
N GLN A 26 -11.28 -22.72 -5.98
CA GLN A 26 -9.86 -22.44 -5.96
C GLN A 26 -9.19 -23.41 -6.92
N ALA A 27 -8.34 -22.88 -7.82
CA ALA A 27 -7.35 -23.73 -8.45
C ALA A 27 -6.73 -24.55 -7.31
N ALA A 28 -6.87 -25.87 -7.40
CA ALA A 28 -6.19 -26.80 -6.52
C ALA A 28 -4.68 -26.59 -6.76
N ASN A 29 -4.14 -25.56 -6.11
CA ASN A 29 -2.73 -25.39 -5.88
C ASN A 29 -2.29 -26.51 -4.95
N ALA A 30 -0.99 -26.76 -4.95
CA ALA A 30 -0.27 -27.70 -4.09
C ALA A 30 -0.94 -27.94 -2.73
N GLN A 31 -0.67 -29.12 -2.16
CA GLN A 31 -0.80 -29.36 -0.72
C GLN A 31 0.05 -28.32 0.02
N SER A 32 -0.49 -27.11 0.18
CA SER A 32 -0.01 -26.13 1.14
C SER A 32 -0.25 -26.79 2.49
N ASP A 33 0.78 -26.80 3.34
CA ASP A 33 0.57 -27.22 4.71
C ASP A 33 -0.41 -26.21 5.30
N ASP A 34 -1.70 -26.56 5.43
CA ASP A 34 -2.70 -25.75 6.12
C ASP A 34 -2.12 -25.32 7.48
N VAL A 35 -1.84 -24.02 7.63
CA VAL A 35 -1.22 -23.51 8.85
C VAL A 35 -2.31 -23.11 9.82
N ALA A 36 -2.58 -23.97 10.79
CA ALA A 36 -3.55 -23.69 11.85
C ALA A 36 -3.04 -22.61 12.81
N LEU A 37 -3.79 -21.50 12.90
CA LEU A 37 -3.50 -20.35 13.76
C LEU A 37 -4.43 -20.28 14.99
N ASP A 38 -5.04 -21.40 15.38
CA ASP A 38 -5.95 -21.51 16.53
C ASP A 38 -5.37 -20.96 17.84
N TRP A 39 -4.05 -21.06 17.99
CA TRP A 39 -3.32 -20.57 19.17
C TRP A 39 -3.41 -19.05 19.35
N LEU A 40 -3.80 -18.29 18.31
CA LEU A 40 -4.15 -16.86 18.43
C LEU A 40 -5.35 -16.64 19.36
N LEU A 41 -6.12 -17.68 19.62
CA LEU A 41 -7.26 -17.66 20.52
C LEU A 41 -6.92 -18.29 21.87
N ASP A 42 -5.66 -18.49 22.26
CA ASP A 42 -5.27 -19.08 23.55
C ASP A 42 -5.13 -18.03 24.67
N GLU A 43 -5.24 -18.43 25.94
CA GLU A 43 -5.15 -17.50 27.09
C GLU A 43 -3.75 -16.88 27.27
N GLY A 44 -2.71 -17.56 26.78
CA GLY A 44 -1.32 -17.12 26.88
C GLY A 44 -0.86 -16.12 25.80
N LEU A 45 -1.72 -15.78 24.82
CA LEU A 45 -1.33 -14.99 23.64
C LEU A 45 -0.58 -13.69 24.02
N PHE A 46 -1.13 -12.91 24.96
CA PHE A 46 -0.58 -11.60 25.29
C PHE A 46 0.66 -11.63 26.21
N ALA A 47 1.06 -12.82 26.68
CA ALA A 47 2.34 -13.00 27.36
C ALA A 47 3.49 -13.31 26.38
N MET A 48 3.15 -13.72 25.15
CA MET A 48 4.10 -14.15 24.13
C MET A 48 5.06 -13.03 23.72
N THR A 49 6.35 -13.37 23.68
CA THR A 49 7.44 -12.53 23.19
C THR A 49 7.72 -12.79 21.69
N PRO A 50 8.53 -11.96 21.02
CA PRO A 50 8.96 -12.25 19.65
C PRO A 50 9.63 -13.62 19.48
N ASP A 51 10.45 -14.04 20.44
CA ASP A 51 11.14 -15.34 20.39
C ASP A 51 10.15 -16.51 20.59
N ASP A 52 9.14 -16.31 21.46
CA ASP A 52 8.05 -17.29 21.62
C ASP A 52 7.23 -17.42 20.32
N LEU A 53 6.99 -16.31 19.60
CA LEU A 53 6.31 -16.34 18.31
C LEU A 53 7.11 -17.14 17.27
N GLU A 54 8.42 -16.89 17.15
CA GLU A 54 9.28 -17.64 16.23
C GLU A 54 9.24 -19.14 16.53
N THR A 55 9.23 -19.51 17.81
CA THR A 55 9.14 -20.91 18.26
C THR A 55 7.75 -21.50 18.00
N LYS A 56 6.68 -20.76 18.28
CA LYS A 56 5.30 -21.24 18.23
C LYS A 56 4.76 -21.33 16.81
N ALA A 57 4.99 -20.28 16.02
CA ALA A 57 4.49 -20.19 14.66
C ALA A 57 5.44 -20.84 13.66
N GLY A 58 6.75 -20.77 13.89
CA GLY A 58 7.79 -21.13 12.92
C GLY A 58 8.15 -19.93 12.04
N SER A 59 9.44 -19.59 12.01
CA SER A 59 9.95 -18.39 11.31
C SER A 59 9.77 -18.40 9.79
N ARG A 60 9.34 -19.52 9.18
CA ARG A 60 9.11 -19.61 7.73
C ARG A 60 7.77 -19.00 7.29
N PHE A 61 6.79 -18.90 8.19
CA PHE A 61 5.40 -18.55 7.83
C PHE A 61 5.08 -17.06 7.95
N PHE A 62 6.00 -16.27 8.48
CA PHE A 62 5.82 -14.84 8.65
C PHE A 62 7.13 -14.10 8.44
N VAL A 63 7.01 -12.80 8.19
CA VAL A 63 8.14 -11.90 8.07
C VAL A 63 8.03 -10.78 9.10
N TRP A 64 9.14 -10.48 9.77
CA TRP A 64 9.26 -9.29 10.60
C TRP A 64 9.26 -8.03 9.73
N GLN A 65 8.36 -7.09 10.03
CA GLN A 65 8.22 -5.85 9.27
C GLN A 65 9.28 -4.79 9.63
N ASP A 66 10.00 -4.98 10.73
CA ASP A 66 11.02 -4.06 11.23
C ASP A 66 12.07 -4.82 12.03
N LYS A 67 13.26 -4.20 12.19
CA LYS A 67 14.40 -4.82 12.89
C LYS A 67 14.16 -4.95 14.40
N GLU A 68 13.32 -4.08 14.93
CA GLU A 68 12.91 -4.05 16.33
C GLU A 68 11.89 -5.15 16.67
N ARG A 69 11.46 -5.96 15.68
CA ARG A 69 10.49 -7.05 15.80
C ARG A 69 9.18 -6.57 16.42
N THR A 70 8.73 -5.38 16.04
CA THR A 70 7.50 -4.76 16.57
C THR A 70 6.25 -5.21 15.82
N ARG A 71 6.40 -5.80 14.62
CA ARG A 71 5.27 -6.34 13.86
C ARG A 71 5.69 -7.52 12.98
N ALA A 72 4.94 -8.62 13.07
CA ALA A 72 5.05 -9.77 12.19
C ALA A 72 3.86 -9.78 11.21
N ARG A 73 4.12 -10.13 9.94
CA ARG A 73 3.12 -10.33 8.89
C ARG A 73 3.20 -11.77 8.38
N PHE A 74 2.13 -12.52 8.56
CA PHE A 74 1.91 -13.81 7.91
C PHE A 74 1.36 -13.54 6.50
N ASN A 75 2.04 -14.06 5.49
CA ASN A 75 1.76 -13.70 4.10
C ASN A 75 0.92 -14.78 3.41
N PRO A 76 -0.38 -14.51 3.13
CA PRO A 76 -1.23 -15.48 2.46
C PRO A 76 -0.85 -15.68 0.98
N ASP A 77 0.03 -14.83 0.41
CA ASP A 77 0.54 -15.04 -0.94
C ASP A 77 1.44 -16.30 -1.03
N ASP A 78 2.00 -16.76 0.10
CA ASP A 78 2.97 -17.88 0.17
C ASP A 78 2.43 -19.13 0.90
N PHE A 79 1.41 -18.98 1.74
CA PHE A 79 0.86 -20.04 2.60
C PHE A 79 -0.64 -19.89 2.81
N ASP A 80 -1.34 -21.01 2.96
CA ASP A 80 -2.75 -21.01 3.35
C ASP A 80 -2.89 -21.09 4.88
N PHE A 81 -3.56 -20.09 5.46
CA PHE A 81 -3.74 -19.98 6.90
C PHE A 81 -5.18 -20.28 7.28
N GLN A 82 -5.37 -20.98 8.40
CA GLN A 82 -6.69 -21.29 8.93
C GLN A 82 -6.85 -20.81 10.37
N LEU A 83 -8.05 -20.33 10.69
CA LEU A 83 -8.50 -20.08 12.06
C LEU A 83 -9.76 -20.88 12.34
N LYS A 84 -9.67 -21.85 13.26
CA LYS A 84 -10.72 -22.81 13.59
C LYS A 84 -11.22 -23.58 12.36
N GLY A 85 -10.30 -23.96 11.48
CA GLY A 85 -10.58 -24.68 10.24
C GLY A 85 -11.24 -23.84 9.14
N ASN A 86 -11.26 -22.51 9.28
CA ASN A 86 -11.73 -21.59 8.23
C ASN A 86 -10.55 -20.84 7.64
N ASP A 87 -10.49 -20.74 6.32
CA ASP A 87 -9.43 -20.00 5.63
C ASP A 87 -9.46 -18.52 6.03
N VAL A 88 -8.26 -17.97 6.21
CA VAL A 88 -8.04 -16.55 6.49
C VAL A 88 -6.91 -16.04 5.61
N GLY A 89 -6.96 -14.75 5.29
CA GLY A 89 -5.91 -14.04 4.58
C GLY A 89 -4.81 -13.56 5.52
N GLU A 90 -4.43 -12.29 5.38
CA GLU A 90 -3.31 -11.71 6.12
C GLU A 90 -3.52 -11.74 7.64
N VAL A 91 -2.48 -12.18 8.37
CA VAL A 91 -2.42 -12.06 9.83
C VAL A 91 -1.27 -11.15 10.24
N LEU A 92 -1.59 -10.18 11.08
CA LEU A 92 -0.64 -9.21 11.62
C LEU A 92 -0.57 -9.33 13.13
N ILE A 93 0.62 -9.57 13.67
CA ILE A 93 0.87 -9.58 15.12
C ILE A 93 1.72 -8.38 15.47
N LYS A 94 1.19 -7.49 16.31
CA LYS A 94 1.89 -6.29 16.79
C LYS A 94 2.45 -6.55 18.18
N PHE A 95 3.69 -6.14 18.41
CA PHE A 95 4.36 -6.19 19.70
C PHE A 95 4.55 -4.78 20.25
N LYS A 96 4.41 -4.64 21.57
CA LYS A 96 4.76 -3.43 22.31
C LYS A 96 5.41 -3.86 23.61
N GLU A 97 6.52 -3.21 23.96
CA GLU A 97 7.28 -3.53 25.19
C GLU A 97 7.64 -5.03 25.27
N GLY A 98 7.99 -5.62 24.13
CA GLY A 98 8.42 -7.02 24.02
C GLY A 98 7.30 -8.07 24.10
N LYS A 99 6.02 -7.67 24.12
CA LYS A 99 4.87 -8.60 24.20
C LYS A 99 3.83 -8.33 23.13
N VAL A 100 3.03 -9.34 22.78
CA VAL A 100 1.89 -9.19 21.88
C VAL A 100 0.92 -8.13 22.42
N ALA A 101 0.66 -7.11 21.60
CA ALA A 101 -0.16 -5.97 21.92
C ALA A 101 -1.47 -5.93 21.11
N ALA A 102 -1.50 -6.58 19.94
CA ALA A 102 -2.70 -6.78 19.13
C ALA A 102 -2.44 -7.83 18.06
N VAL A 103 -3.49 -8.53 17.65
CA VAL A 103 -3.53 -9.38 16.45
C VAL A 103 -4.63 -8.85 15.54
N THR A 104 -4.36 -8.73 14.25
CA THR A 104 -5.37 -8.54 13.21
C THR A 104 -5.37 -9.77 12.32
N VAL A 105 -6.55 -10.35 12.07
CA VAL A 105 -6.74 -11.46 11.11
C VAL A 105 -7.72 -10.95 10.05
N SER A 106 -7.25 -10.81 8.82
CA SER A 106 -8.10 -10.56 7.67
C SER A 106 -8.77 -11.87 7.27
N VAL A 107 -10.09 -11.93 7.34
CA VAL A 107 -10.86 -13.10 6.86
C VAL A 107 -11.15 -12.95 5.39
N MET A 108 -11.45 -11.72 4.95
CA MET A 108 -11.58 -11.36 3.55
C MET A 108 -11.16 -9.90 3.36
N ASN A 109 -10.43 -9.58 2.29
CA ASN A 109 -10.31 -8.21 1.81
C ASN A 109 -10.51 -8.12 0.30
N LYS A 110 -11.10 -7.01 -0.14
CA LYS A 110 -11.07 -6.60 -1.53
C LYS A 110 -9.63 -6.46 -1.99
N GLY A 111 -9.33 -7.07 -3.13
CA GLY A 111 -8.00 -7.07 -3.73
C GLY A 111 -7.09 -8.22 -3.27
N ASP A 112 -7.53 -9.10 -2.37
CA ASP A 112 -6.87 -10.40 -2.16
C ASP A 112 -7.11 -11.31 -3.39
N GLU A 113 -8.33 -11.27 -3.93
CA GLU A 113 -8.71 -11.96 -5.16
C GLU A 113 -9.07 -10.97 -6.28
N MET A 114 -9.02 -11.43 -7.54
CA MET A 114 -9.50 -10.64 -8.68
C MET A 114 -11.02 -10.53 -8.73
N ALA A 115 -11.74 -11.48 -8.10
CA ALA A 115 -13.19 -11.52 -8.10
C ALA A 115 -13.77 -10.50 -7.11
N VAL A 116 -14.98 -10.02 -7.44
CA VAL A 116 -15.76 -9.17 -6.54
C VAL A 116 -16.30 -10.01 -5.39
N ILE A 117 -16.17 -9.52 -4.16
CA ILE A 117 -16.76 -10.16 -2.99
C ILE A 117 -18.28 -10.00 -3.03
N THR A 118 -18.99 -11.10 -3.30
CA THR A 118 -20.46 -11.09 -3.38
C THR A 118 -21.09 -10.96 -2.00
N ARG A 119 -22.36 -10.57 -1.96
CA ARG A 119 -23.14 -10.50 -0.71
C ARG A 119 -23.25 -11.85 0.01
N GLY A 120 -23.36 -12.95 -0.74
CA GLY A 120 -23.43 -14.30 -0.18
C GLY A 120 -22.14 -14.64 0.57
N THR A 121 -21.02 -14.59 -0.13
CA THR A 121 -19.68 -14.85 0.42
C THR A 121 -19.37 -13.93 1.61
N PHE A 122 -19.71 -12.64 1.50
CA PHE A 122 -19.55 -11.69 2.59
C PHE A 122 -20.34 -12.08 3.85
N ASN A 123 -21.62 -12.42 3.70
CA ASN A 123 -22.47 -12.79 4.82
C ASN A 123 -21.99 -14.08 5.50
N GLU A 124 -21.49 -15.04 4.72
CA GLU A 124 -20.89 -16.28 5.24
C GLU A 124 -19.63 -15.99 6.05
N ALA A 125 -18.74 -15.13 5.55
CA ALA A 125 -17.55 -14.72 6.29
C ALA A 125 -17.89 -13.99 7.61
N VAL A 126 -18.87 -13.07 7.59
CA VAL A 126 -19.35 -12.39 8.81
C VAL A 126 -19.94 -13.40 9.80
N LYS A 127 -20.76 -14.35 9.33
CA LYS A 127 -21.31 -15.42 10.17
C LYS A 127 -20.21 -16.27 10.80
N THR A 128 -19.19 -16.62 10.02
CA THR A 128 -18.04 -17.40 10.47
C THR A 128 -17.28 -16.67 11.57
N VAL A 129 -16.94 -15.40 11.35
CA VAL A 129 -16.29 -14.55 12.37
C VAL A 129 -17.09 -14.51 13.66
N LYS A 130 -18.40 -14.28 13.57
CA LYS A 130 -19.27 -14.25 14.76
C LYS A 130 -19.28 -15.58 15.51
N GLY A 131 -19.31 -16.71 14.79
CA GLY A 131 -19.22 -18.05 15.37
C GLY A 131 -17.91 -18.26 16.11
N VAL A 132 -16.77 -18.06 15.42
CA VAL A 132 -15.43 -18.24 15.97
C VAL A 132 -15.21 -17.36 17.21
N LEU A 133 -15.57 -16.08 17.15
CA LEU A 133 -15.38 -15.16 18.28
C LEU A 133 -16.36 -15.40 19.41
N GLY A 134 -17.60 -15.80 19.10
CA GLY A 134 -18.58 -16.21 20.11
C GLY A 134 -18.10 -17.42 20.91
N GLU A 135 -17.62 -18.45 20.24
CA GLU A 135 -17.06 -19.65 20.87
C GLU A 135 -15.79 -19.33 21.67
N ALA A 136 -14.84 -18.59 21.09
CA ALA A 136 -13.57 -18.26 21.74
C ALA A 136 -13.72 -17.35 22.96
N SER A 137 -14.78 -16.53 23.01
CA SER A 137 -15.03 -15.59 24.10
C SER A 137 -15.98 -16.12 25.17
N GLY A 138 -16.89 -17.03 24.81
CA GLY A 138 -17.93 -17.54 25.70
C GLY A 138 -18.95 -16.49 26.17
N VAL A 139 -19.01 -15.32 25.52
CA VAL A 139 -19.92 -14.22 25.89
C VAL A 139 -20.76 -13.76 24.71
N LYS A 140 -21.83 -13.02 24.98
CA LYS A 140 -22.67 -12.42 23.94
C LYS A 140 -21.96 -11.23 23.29
N GLU A 141 -22.17 -11.05 21.99
CA GLU A 141 -21.67 -9.91 21.24
C GLU A 141 -22.37 -8.59 21.60
N GLU A 142 -21.61 -7.50 21.59
CA GLU A 142 -22.09 -6.11 21.68
C GLU A 142 -21.85 -5.40 20.34
N PRO A 143 -22.75 -4.51 19.88
CA PRO A 143 -22.51 -3.73 18.68
C PRO A 143 -21.34 -2.77 18.89
N ARG A 144 -20.46 -2.66 17.88
CA ARG A 144 -19.36 -1.70 17.91
C ARG A 144 -19.87 -0.27 17.67
N ARG A 145 -19.33 0.69 18.42
CA ARG A 145 -19.70 2.12 18.32
C ARG A 145 -19.17 2.73 17.02
N LYS A 146 -19.98 3.57 16.35
CA LYS A 146 -19.64 4.19 15.06
C LYS A 146 -18.46 5.17 15.16
N GLU A 147 -18.25 5.79 16.32
CA GLU A 147 -17.15 6.71 16.57
C GLU A 147 -15.78 6.00 16.54
N GLU A 148 -15.76 4.69 16.77
CA GLU A 148 -14.56 3.84 16.77
C GLU A 148 -14.20 3.29 15.37
N LEU A 149 -15.03 3.53 14.35
CA LEU A 149 -14.87 3.02 12.99
C LEU A 149 -14.48 4.13 12.02
N LEU A 150 -13.51 3.92 11.12
CA LEU A 150 -13.11 4.97 10.17
C LEU A 150 -14.26 5.38 9.24
N SER A 151 -14.97 4.39 8.69
CA SER A 151 -16.15 4.59 7.83
C SER A 151 -17.45 4.48 8.62
N ALA A 152 -18.39 5.39 8.39
CA ALA A 152 -19.74 5.32 8.97
C ALA A 152 -20.56 4.14 8.43
N GLN A 153 -20.21 3.65 7.23
CA GLN A 153 -20.84 2.48 6.61
C GLN A 153 -20.31 1.15 7.16
N SER A 154 -19.16 1.16 7.84
CA SER A 154 -18.64 -0.05 8.48
C SER A 154 -19.52 -0.46 9.66
N GLU A 155 -19.59 -1.76 9.88
CA GLU A 155 -20.26 -2.39 11.00
C GLU A 155 -19.26 -3.26 11.77
N GLY A 156 -19.66 -3.69 12.96
CA GLY A 156 -18.83 -4.56 13.76
C GLY A 156 -19.49 -4.98 15.05
N ALA A 157 -18.88 -5.97 15.68
CA ALA A 157 -19.28 -6.51 16.97
C ALA A 157 -18.06 -6.69 17.87
N VAL A 158 -18.29 -6.68 19.18
CA VAL A 158 -17.27 -6.75 20.21
C VAL A 158 -17.65 -7.80 21.23
N TRP A 159 -16.67 -8.61 21.65
CA TRP A 159 -16.79 -9.57 22.74
C TRP A 159 -15.77 -9.22 23.82
N ARG A 160 -16.28 -8.84 24.99
CA ARG A 160 -15.47 -8.45 26.15
C ARG A 160 -15.44 -9.60 27.13
N CYS A 161 -14.31 -10.29 27.20
CA CYS A 161 -14.12 -11.38 28.16
C CYS A 161 -12.80 -11.17 28.93
N LYS A 162 -12.60 -11.97 29.98
CA LYS A 162 -11.39 -11.91 30.82
C LYS A 162 -10.11 -12.25 30.04
N LYS A 163 -10.25 -13.07 28.99
CA LYS A 163 -9.16 -13.57 28.16
C LYS A 163 -8.65 -12.53 27.17
N ALA A 164 -9.55 -11.89 26.45
CA ALA A 164 -9.24 -10.91 25.42
C ALA A 164 -10.42 -9.98 25.17
N LEU A 165 -10.12 -8.87 24.49
CA LEU A 165 -11.10 -8.12 23.73
C LEU A 165 -11.07 -8.62 22.28
N TYR A 166 -12.14 -9.29 21.85
CA TYR A 166 -12.31 -9.68 20.45
C TYR A 166 -13.22 -8.69 19.74
N ILE A 167 -12.89 -8.37 18.50
CA ILE A 167 -13.62 -7.42 17.69
C ILE A 167 -13.74 -8.01 16.28
N GLY A 168 -14.96 -8.10 15.77
CA GLY A 168 -15.23 -8.32 14.36
C GLY A 168 -15.59 -6.99 13.69
N GLU A 169 -15.04 -6.72 12.52
CA GLU A 169 -15.37 -5.56 11.69
C GLU A 169 -15.61 -5.99 10.25
N TRP A 170 -16.59 -5.37 9.61
CA TRP A 170 -16.92 -5.68 8.24
C TRP A 170 -17.51 -4.47 7.52
N LEU A 171 -17.34 -4.45 6.20
CA LEU A 171 -17.86 -3.39 5.35
C LEU A 171 -18.35 -3.98 4.03
N PHE A 172 -19.61 -3.71 3.74
CA PHE A 172 -20.24 -4.01 2.46
C PHE A 172 -20.80 -2.71 1.88
N LEU A 173 -20.48 -2.44 0.61
CA LEU A 173 -20.92 -1.24 -0.07
C LEU A 173 -22.09 -1.56 -1.01
N PRO A 174 -23.14 -0.73 -1.02
CA PRO A 174 -24.23 -0.87 -1.99
C PRO A 174 -23.77 -0.51 -3.40
N GLU A 175 -24.59 -0.84 -4.40
CA GLU A 175 -24.38 -0.36 -5.76
C GLU A 175 -24.31 1.17 -5.77
N LYS A 176 -23.27 1.69 -6.43
CA LYS A 176 -23.04 3.12 -6.58
C LYS A 176 -23.11 3.46 -8.06
N ARG A 177 -23.95 4.43 -8.41
CA ARG A 177 -24.04 5.01 -9.76
C ARG A 177 -23.52 6.44 -9.73
N GLU A 178 -22.57 6.73 -10.60
CA GLU A 178 -21.96 8.04 -10.69
C GLU A 178 -21.94 8.50 -12.14
N GLU A 179 -22.37 9.73 -12.38
CA GLU A 179 -22.17 10.36 -13.68
C GLU A 179 -20.77 10.96 -13.74
N ILE A 180 -19.93 10.42 -14.62
CA ILE A 180 -18.57 10.89 -14.85
C ILE A 180 -18.46 11.23 -16.35
N ASP A 181 -18.26 12.51 -16.65
CA ASP A 181 -18.16 13.02 -18.03
C ASP A 181 -19.35 12.64 -18.94
N GLY A 182 -20.57 12.66 -18.39
CA GLY A 182 -21.80 12.34 -19.13
C GLY A 182 -22.05 10.84 -19.31
N TRP A 183 -21.22 9.98 -18.72
CA TRP A 183 -21.41 8.53 -18.67
C TRP A 183 -21.81 8.09 -17.27
N ILE A 184 -22.80 7.22 -17.17
CA ILE A 184 -23.17 6.60 -15.89
C ILE A 184 -22.26 5.40 -15.66
N TRP A 185 -21.37 5.54 -14.69
CA TRP A 185 -20.53 4.46 -14.18
C TRP A 185 -21.25 3.78 -13.01
N THR A 186 -21.45 2.47 -13.13
CA THR A 186 -22.06 1.66 -12.09
C THR A 186 -21.00 0.78 -11.44
N THR A 187 -20.68 1.06 -10.18
CA THR A 187 -19.94 0.14 -9.33
C THR A 187 -20.94 -0.78 -8.65
N LYS A 188 -20.92 -2.08 -8.96
CA LYS A 188 -21.83 -3.05 -8.35
C LYS A 188 -21.64 -3.10 -6.84
N GLU A 189 -22.67 -3.56 -6.13
CA GLU A 189 -22.54 -3.85 -4.71
C GLU A 189 -21.44 -4.89 -4.46
N HIS A 190 -20.67 -4.73 -3.39
CA HIS A 190 -19.53 -5.58 -3.08
C HIS A 190 -19.09 -5.50 -1.63
N GLY A 191 -18.45 -6.57 -1.13
CA GLY A 191 -17.72 -6.55 0.12
C GLY A 191 -16.38 -5.82 -0.01
N GLU A 192 -16.01 -5.03 0.99
CA GLU A 192 -14.69 -4.40 1.11
C GLU A 192 -13.76 -5.24 1.99
N PHE A 193 -14.22 -5.62 3.19
CA PHE A 193 -13.46 -6.48 4.08
C PHE A 193 -14.34 -7.14 5.14
N VAL A 194 -13.84 -8.25 5.68
CA VAL A 194 -14.25 -8.87 6.94
C VAL A 194 -12.97 -9.17 7.72
N ARG A 195 -12.86 -8.68 8.95
CA ARG A 195 -11.64 -8.84 9.76
C ARG A 195 -11.93 -9.02 11.23
N VAL A 196 -10.97 -9.64 11.91
CA VAL A 196 -10.93 -9.84 13.35
C VAL A 196 -9.77 -9.03 13.93
N ARG A 197 -10.00 -8.39 15.08
CA ARG A 197 -8.95 -7.84 15.94
C ARG A 197 -9.02 -8.50 17.32
N ILE A 198 -7.87 -8.89 17.84
CA ILE A 198 -7.71 -9.48 19.17
C ILE A 198 -6.78 -8.58 19.96
N MET A 199 -7.26 -8.08 21.11
CA MET A 199 -6.50 -7.14 21.95
C MET A 199 -6.46 -7.61 23.41
N PRO A 200 -5.43 -7.21 24.18
CA PRO A 200 -5.33 -7.57 25.59
C PRO A 200 -6.56 -7.11 26.38
N PRO A 201 -7.02 -7.88 27.37
CA PRO A 201 -8.21 -7.55 28.16
C PRO A 201 -8.04 -6.22 28.92
N GLN A 202 -6.81 -5.79 29.23
CA GLN A 202 -6.52 -4.51 29.88
C GLN A 202 -6.93 -3.31 29.03
N VAL A 203 -7.02 -3.44 27.71
CA VAL A 203 -7.50 -2.38 26.81
C VAL A 203 -8.97 -2.04 27.09
N GLN A 204 -9.74 -2.98 27.67
CA GLN A 204 -11.13 -2.75 28.07
C GLN A 204 -11.24 -1.75 29.24
N LEU A 205 -10.18 -1.58 30.04
CA LEU A 205 -10.12 -0.66 31.18
C LEU A 205 -9.85 0.79 30.74
N GLY A 206 -9.29 0.98 29.54
CA GLY A 206 -9.10 2.30 28.92
C GLY A 206 -10.38 2.72 28.19
N VAL A 207 -11.01 3.81 28.64
CA VAL A 207 -12.36 4.25 28.23
C VAL A 207 -12.53 4.55 26.72
N GLN A 208 -11.47 4.53 25.90
CA GLN A 208 -11.59 4.72 24.45
C GLN A 208 -10.78 3.71 23.63
N LEU A 209 -11.52 2.87 22.89
CA LEU A 209 -10.99 2.07 21.77
C LEU A 209 -10.68 2.93 20.53
N ASN A 210 -11.02 4.22 20.56
CA ASN A 210 -10.89 5.11 19.41
C ASN A 210 -9.43 5.54 19.19
N ARG A 211 -8.65 4.66 18.55
CA ARG A 211 -7.23 4.87 18.24
C ARG A 211 -6.98 5.44 16.85
N ILE A 212 -8.02 5.86 16.12
CA ILE A 212 -7.84 6.38 14.75
C ILE A 212 -7.18 7.76 14.74
N ARG A 213 -7.32 8.56 15.81
CA ARG A 213 -6.76 9.92 15.86
C ARG A 213 -5.25 9.88 16.06
N THR A 214 -4.54 10.83 15.45
CA THR A 214 -3.11 11.03 15.73
C THR A 214 -2.90 11.56 17.14
N THR A 215 -1.91 11.02 17.84
CA THR A 215 -1.64 11.29 19.26
C THR A 215 -0.25 11.86 19.53
N VAL A 216 0.66 11.81 18.55
CA VAL A 216 2.04 12.28 18.72
C VAL A 216 2.14 13.79 18.52
N SER A 217 2.74 14.49 19.48
CA SER A 217 2.92 15.94 19.46
C SER A 217 4.09 16.37 18.55
N ARG A 218 4.06 17.62 18.08
CA ARG A 218 5.14 18.18 17.22
C ARG A 218 6.54 18.09 17.83
N PRO A 219 6.77 18.37 19.13
CA PRO A 219 8.09 18.18 19.75
C PRO A 219 8.56 16.72 19.71
N LEU A 220 7.65 15.76 19.94
CA LEU A 220 7.99 14.34 19.86
C LEU A 220 8.31 13.91 18.41
N LEU A 221 7.64 14.47 17.41
CA LEU A 221 8.01 14.25 16.01
C LEU A 221 9.40 14.81 15.69
N ALA A 222 9.69 16.04 16.11
CA ALA A 222 11.01 16.65 15.90
C ALA A 222 12.13 15.85 16.58
N ALA A 223 11.85 15.22 17.73
CA ALA A 223 12.80 14.36 18.44
C ALA A 223 13.15 13.06 17.67
N LYS A 224 12.29 12.62 16.73
CA LYS A 224 12.56 11.47 15.84
C LYS A 224 13.47 11.82 14.66
N VAL A 225 13.98 13.05 14.58
CA VAL A 225 14.83 13.50 13.47
C VAL A 225 16.29 13.41 13.86
N LYS A 226 17.03 12.52 13.19
CA LYS A 226 18.49 12.48 13.27
C LYS A 226 19.08 13.53 12.32
N ARG A 227 19.93 14.41 12.85
CA ARG A 227 20.54 15.52 12.10
C ARG A 227 22.06 15.37 12.05
N GLU A 228 22.61 15.63 10.88
CA GLU A 228 24.06 15.77 10.66
C GLU A 228 24.32 17.18 10.14
N GLY A 229 24.54 18.11 11.08
CA GLY A 229 24.65 19.54 10.78
C GLY A 229 23.35 20.14 10.24
N LYS A 230 23.47 21.19 9.41
CA LYS A 230 22.32 21.83 8.72
C LYS A 230 22.00 21.18 7.37
N ALA A 231 22.93 20.40 6.83
CA ALA A 231 22.87 19.91 5.46
C ALA A 231 22.19 18.54 5.33
N LYS A 232 22.03 17.76 6.42
CA LYS A 232 21.46 16.42 6.35
C LYS A 232 20.55 16.13 7.53
N ALA A 233 19.37 15.58 7.25
CA ALA A 233 18.41 15.16 8.25
C ALA A 233 17.59 13.95 7.77
N VAL A 234 17.27 13.05 8.68
CA VAL A 234 16.49 11.83 8.43
C VAL A 234 15.50 11.60 9.58
N ILE A 235 14.25 11.32 9.24
CA ILE A 235 13.22 10.86 10.18
C ILE A 235 13.44 9.36 10.42
N GLU A 236 13.63 8.98 11.67
CA GLU A 236 13.78 7.58 12.08
C GLU A 236 12.46 7.01 12.62
N GLY A 237 12.32 5.68 12.57
CA GLY A 237 11.18 4.96 13.18
C GLY A 237 9.85 5.10 12.44
N LEU A 238 9.86 5.34 11.12
CA LEU A 238 8.65 5.23 10.30
C LEU A 238 8.29 3.73 10.16
N PRO A 239 7.12 3.28 10.64
CA PRO A 239 6.77 1.86 10.60
C PRO A 239 6.65 1.36 9.16
N MET A 240 7.01 0.10 8.93
CA MET A 240 6.76 -0.56 7.65
C MET A 240 5.29 -1.02 7.56
N VAL A 241 4.73 -0.85 6.37
CA VAL A 241 3.45 -1.40 5.96
C VAL A 241 3.69 -2.00 4.58
N ASP A 242 3.65 -3.32 4.52
CA ASP A 242 3.79 -4.09 3.29
C ASP A 242 2.44 -4.12 2.56
N GLN A 243 2.40 -3.57 1.34
CA GLN A 243 1.20 -3.59 0.52
C GLN A 243 0.92 -4.97 -0.10
N GLY A 244 1.89 -5.89 -0.05
CA GLY A 244 1.84 -7.19 -0.71
C GLY A 244 1.61 -7.08 -2.21
N SER A 245 0.85 -8.03 -2.75
CA SER A 245 0.45 -8.13 -4.16
C SER A 245 -0.65 -7.15 -4.59
N LYS A 246 -0.90 -6.06 -3.84
CA LYS A 246 -2.01 -5.12 -4.10
C LYS A 246 -1.50 -3.80 -4.69
N GLY A 247 -2.31 -3.17 -5.54
CA GLY A 247 -2.10 -1.78 -6.01
C GLY A 247 -2.37 -0.72 -4.94
N TYR A 248 -1.90 -0.92 -3.71
CA TYR A 248 -2.25 -0.15 -2.51
C TYR A 248 -1.16 0.83 -2.06
N CYS A 249 -0.15 1.09 -2.88
CA CYS A 249 1.00 1.93 -2.55
C CYS A 249 0.65 3.28 -1.89
N ALA A 250 -0.41 3.95 -2.36
CA ALA A 250 -0.85 5.21 -1.80
C ALA A 250 -1.41 5.05 -0.38
N VAL A 251 -2.29 4.07 -0.16
CA VAL A 251 -2.93 3.88 1.14
C VAL A 251 -2.00 3.22 2.16
N ALA A 252 -1.09 2.34 1.71
CA ALA A 252 -0.02 1.80 2.53
C ALA A 252 0.96 2.91 2.96
N SER A 253 1.43 3.76 2.04
CA SER A 253 2.27 4.92 2.38
C SER A 253 1.57 5.89 3.34
N LEU A 254 0.26 6.11 3.17
CA LEU A 254 -0.53 6.91 4.11
C LEU A 254 -0.61 6.25 5.49
N GLU A 255 -0.88 4.94 5.59
CA GLU A 255 -0.89 4.20 6.87
C GLU A 255 0.41 4.43 7.64
N ARG A 256 1.56 4.33 6.96
CA ARG A 256 2.89 4.52 7.58
C ARG A 256 3.04 5.89 8.21
N VAL A 257 2.62 6.94 7.51
CA VAL A 257 2.63 8.32 8.02
C VAL A 257 1.68 8.47 9.21
N LEU A 258 0.47 7.93 9.12
CA LEU A 258 -0.53 8.02 10.20
C LEU A 258 -0.08 7.27 11.46
N ARG A 259 0.55 6.09 11.30
CA ARG A 259 1.09 5.31 12.41
C ARG A 259 2.31 5.94 13.05
N HIS A 260 3.14 6.64 12.28
CA HIS A 260 4.22 7.47 12.82
C HIS A 260 3.69 8.58 13.75
N TYR A 261 2.45 9.02 13.50
CA TYR A 261 1.71 9.94 14.36
C TYR A 261 0.85 9.27 15.45
N GLY A 262 0.98 7.95 15.61
CA GLY A 262 0.32 7.17 16.66
C GLY A 262 -1.13 6.78 16.38
N ALA A 263 -1.62 6.97 15.15
CA ALA A 263 -2.93 6.47 14.75
C ALA A 263 -2.88 4.96 14.45
N ASP A 264 -3.89 4.21 14.89
CA ASP A 264 -4.11 2.81 14.56
C ASP A 264 -5.10 2.70 13.40
N VAL A 265 -4.58 2.90 12.20
CA VAL A 265 -5.29 2.76 10.93
C VAL A 265 -4.72 1.59 10.14
N ASP A 266 -5.49 1.14 9.17
CA ASP A 266 -5.18 -0.02 8.33
C ASP A 266 -5.40 0.33 6.86
N MET A 267 -4.49 -0.11 5.98
CA MET A 267 -4.52 0.19 4.56
C MET A 267 -5.85 -0.22 3.89
N HIS A 268 -6.55 -1.24 4.38
CA HIS A 268 -7.86 -1.64 3.84
C HIS A 268 -8.97 -0.64 4.18
N ASP A 269 -8.95 -0.05 5.39
CA ASP A 269 -9.87 1.04 5.73
C ASP A 269 -9.62 2.28 4.85
N LEU A 270 -8.34 2.58 4.63
CA LEU A 270 -7.90 3.69 3.80
C LEU A 270 -8.19 3.44 2.31
N ALA A 271 -8.09 2.19 1.84
CA ALA A 271 -8.42 1.77 0.48
C ALA A 271 -9.87 2.06 0.15
N ASN A 272 -10.80 1.71 1.04
CA ASN A 272 -12.20 2.09 0.91
C ASN A 272 -12.38 3.61 0.89
N ALA A 273 -11.80 4.33 1.87
CA ALA A 273 -11.94 5.79 1.96
C ALA A 273 -11.42 6.51 0.71
N ALA A 274 -10.36 6.00 0.11
CA ALA A 274 -9.73 6.52 -1.11
C ALA A 274 -10.28 5.93 -2.41
N GLU A 275 -11.26 5.02 -2.33
CA GLU A 275 -11.82 4.29 -3.47
C GLU A 275 -10.73 3.64 -4.36
N THR A 276 -9.82 2.90 -3.71
CA THR A 276 -8.69 2.24 -4.36
C THR A 276 -9.11 0.93 -5.02
N TYR A 277 -8.85 0.79 -6.33
CA TYR A 277 -9.17 -0.40 -7.14
C TYR A 277 -8.00 -0.72 -8.07
N GLY A 278 -7.13 -1.66 -7.68
CA GLY A 278 -5.91 -1.98 -8.43
C GLY A 278 -4.88 -0.82 -8.52
N GLY A 279 -5.18 0.31 -7.87
CA GLY A 279 -4.46 1.57 -7.88
C GLY A 279 -5.32 2.67 -7.26
N THR A 280 -4.71 3.78 -6.84
CA THR A 280 -5.43 4.91 -6.23
C THR A 280 -5.37 6.14 -7.14
N ASN A 281 -6.53 6.71 -7.48
CA ASN A 281 -6.58 7.96 -8.22
C ASN A 281 -6.11 9.14 -7.32
N PRO A 282 -5.19 10.01 -7.76
CA PRO A 282 -4.64 11.08 -6.92
C PRO A 282 -5.68 12.09 -6.40
N GLU A 283 -6.70 12.44 -7.20
CA GLU A 283 -7.76 13.37 -6.77
C GLU A 283 -8.73 12.72 -5.77
N LYS A 284 -9.03 11.42 -5.96
CA LYS A 284 -9.81 10.65 -4.98
C LYS A 284 -9.04 10.52 -3.66
N MET A 285 -7.74 10.24 -3.72
CA MET A 285 -6.87 10.18 -2.54
C MET A 285 -6.83 11.53 -1.80
N LYS A 286 -6.65 12.63 -2.53
CA LYS A 286 -6.69 13.98 -1.96
C LYS A 286 -8.02 14.24 -1.24
N THR A 287 -9.13 13.93 -1.91
CA THR A 287 -10.47 14.09 -1.34
C THR A 287 -10.65 13.23 -0.08
N ALA A 288 -10.16 11.99 -0.10
CA ALA A 288 -10.19 11.09 1.04
C ALA A 288 -9.38 11.62 2.22
N ILE A 289 -8.13 12.04 2.00
CA ILE A 289 -7.27 12.64 3.03
C ILE A 289 -7.96 13.87 3.64
N GLN A 290 -8.54 14.74 2.82
CA GLN A 290 -9.25 15.94 3.30
C GLN A 290 -10.48 15.60 4.15
N ARG A 291 -11.26 14.57 3.76
CA ARG A 291 -12.40 14.10 4.55
C ARG A 291 -11.97 13.49 5.88
N MET A 292 -10.89 12.71 5.86
CA MET A 292 -10.37 12.04 7.05
C MET A 292 -9.62 12.99 7.98
N SER A 293 -9.07 14.10 7.49
CA SER A 293 -8.15 14.94 8.26
C SER A 293 -8.76 15.48 9.55
N GLN A 294 -10.04 15.88 9.55
CA GLN A 294 -10.71 16.34 10.76
C GLN A 294 -10.79 15.23 11.82
N ARG A 295 -11.20 14.03 11.41
CA ARG A 295 -11.36 12.87 12.30
C ARG A 295 -10.01 12.35 12.82
N LEU A 296 -8.98 12.42 11.98
CA LEU A 296 -7.62 12.02 12.32
C LEU A 296 -6.88 13.12 13.12
N GLY A 297 -7.38 14.35 13.16
CA GLY A 297 -6.70 15.47 13.81
C GLY A 297 -5.47 15.93 13.05
N LEU A 298 -5.60 16.08 11.72
CA LEU A 298 -4.51 16.44 10.80
C LEU A 298 -4.78 17.77 10.11
N ARG A 299 -3.70 18.52 9.91
CA ARG A 299 -3.59 19.61 8.94
C ARG A 299 -2.93 19.08 7.68
N VAL A 300 -3.64 19.16 6.56
CA VAL A 300 -3.16 18.72 5.23
C VAL A 300 -2.52 19.91 4.53
N ARG A 301 -1.28 19.74 4.06
CA ARG A 301 -0.59 20.73 3.21
C ARG A 301 -0.24 20.10 1.87
N GLU A 302 -0.83 20.64 0.81
CA GLU A 302 -0.46 20.33 -0.56
C GLU A 302 0.79 21.17 -0.92
N ILE A 303 1.93 20.52 -1.10
CA ILE A 303 3.19 21.17 -1.48
C ILE A 303 3.25 21.31 -3.00
N THR A 304 2.88 20.25 -3.71
CA THR A 304 2.83 20.20 -5.17
C THR A 304 1.76 19.19 -5.56
N PHE A 305 0.94 19.54 -6.55
CA PHE A 305 0.00 18.58 -7.12
C PHE A 305 -0.19 18.90 -8.60
N MET A 306 0.19 17.96 -9.46
CA MET A 306 0.01 18.11 -10.91
C MET A 306 -1.41 17.73 -11.30
N LYS A 307 -2.23 18.74 -11.59
CA LYS A 307 -3.49 18.60 -12.33
C LYS A 307 -3.21 18.48 -13.83
N GLN A 308 -4.23 18.09 -14.58
CA GLN A 308 -4.14 17.92 -16.04
C GLN A 308 -3.49 19.11 -16.76
N LYS A 309 -3.87 20.36 -16.44
CA LYS A 309 -3.25 21.55 -17.03
C LYS A 309 -1.75 21.65 -16.75
N GLN A 310 -1.31 21.27 -15.55
CA GLN A 310 0.12 21.27 -15.19
C GLN A 310 0.85 20.13 -15.92
N TYR A 311 0.23 18.97 -16.10
CA TYR A 311 0.74 17.90 -16.95
C TYR A 311 0.91 18.35 -18.40
N GLU A 312 -0.08 19.02 -18.98
CA GLU A 312 -0.02 19.55 -20.34
C GLU A 312 1.12 20.56 -20.51
N VAL A 313 1.29 21.48 -19.55
CA VAL A 313 2.38 22.46 -19.56
C VAL A 313 3.73 21.77 -19.41
N LEU A 314 3.85 20.80 -18.50
CA LEU A 314 5.07 20.03 -18.29
C LEU A 314 5.51 19.37 -19.59
N PHE A 315 4.61 18.64 -20.26
CA PHE A 315 4.96 17.88 -21.46
C PHE A 315 5.08 18.74 -22.72
N LYS A 316 4.40 19.90 -22.77
CA LYS A 316 4.68 20.92 -23.78
C LYS A 316 6.13 21.42 -23.65
N ASN A 317 6.58 21.71 -22.43
CA ASN A 317 7.94 22.17 -22.16
C ASN A 317 8.97 21.06 -22.39
N TYR A 318 8.66 19.82 -22.00
CA TYR A 318 9.47 18.64 -22.35
C TYR A 318 9.64 18.53 -23.87
N ASN A 319 8.57 18.62 -24.66
CA ASN A 319 8.66 18.52 -26.12
C ASN A 319 9.49 19.63 -26.76
N ILE A 320 9.61 20.81 -26.14
CA ILE A 320 10.54 21.85 -26.58
C ILE A 320 11.98 21.41 -26.31
N ALA A 321 12.28 20.96 -25.09
CA ALA A 321 13.60 20.50 -24.69
C ALA A 321 14.05 19.26 -25.48
N ALA A 322 13.14 18.30 -25.70
CA ALA A 322 13.40 17.07 -26.45
C ALA A 322 13.77 17.37 -27.91
N ARG A 323 13.05 18.26 -28.58
CA ARG A 323 13.41 18.69 -29.95
C ARG A 323 14.80 19.34 -30.00
N GLN A 324 15.12 20.19 -29.03
CA GLN A 324 16.44 20.81 -28.93
C GLN A 324 17.56 19.78 -28.70
N ALA A 325 17.25 18.69 -28.00
CA ALA A 325 18.18 17.60 -27.71
C ALA A 325 18.17 16.46 -28.75
N GLY A 326 17.38 16.56 -29.82
CA GLY A 326 17.23 15.50 -30.82
C GLY A 326 16.59 14.21 -30.27
N LYS A 327 15.69 14.33 -29.28
CA LYS A 327 15.01 13.23 -28.60
C LYS A 327 13.54 13.12 -29.02
N ASP A 328 12.97 11.96 -28.73
CA ASP A 328 11.54 11.69 -28.97
C ASP A 328 10.64 12.63 -28.18
N VAL A 329 9.55 13.02 -28.83
CA VAL A 329 8.48 13.84 -28.24
C VAL A 329 7.31 12.96 -27.83
N VAL A 330 6.57 13.41 -26.83
CA VAL A 330 5.31 12.77 -26.42
C VAL A 330 4.11 13.33 -27.18
N ASP A 331 3.05 12.54 -27.29
CA ASP A 331 1.81 12.95 -27.93
C ASP A 331 0.93 13.80 -27.00
N LEU A 332 0.91 15.12 -27.24
CA LEU A 332 0.07 16.06 -26.48
C LEU A 332 -1.42 15.93 -26.81
N GLY A 333 -1.78 15.41 -27.99
CA GLY A 333 -3.17 15.12 -28.36
C GLY A 333 -3.71 13.94 -27.56
N GLN A 334 -2.88 12.90 -27.40
CA GLN A 334 -3.19 11.77 -26.52
C GLN A 334 -3.34 12.24 -25.06
N LEU A 335 -2.39 13.00 -24.53
CA LEU A 335 -2.49 13.56 -23.17
C LEU A 335 -3.79 14.35 -22.96
N LYS A 336 -4.18 15.19 -23.92
CA LYS A 336 -5.41 15.97 -23.82
C LYS A 336 -6.68 15.12 -23.90
N SER A 337 -6.67 14.08 -24.73
CA SER A 337 -7.86 13.27 -24.99
C SER A 337 -8.07 12.16 -23.95
N SER A 338 -7.00 11.57 -23.42
CA SER A 338 -7.07 10.43 -22.51
C SER A 338 -6.34 10.62 -21.17
N GLY A 339 -5.62 11.74 -20.97
CA GLY A 339 -4.79 11.95 -19.79
C GLY A 339 -3.49 11.12 -19.79
N TYR A 340 -3.26 10.31 -20.83
CA TYR A 340 -2.15 9.37 -20.91
C TYR A 340 -0.91 9.98 -21.57
N ILE A 341 0.26 9.62 -21.04
CA ILE A 341 1.55 9.84 -21.67
C ILE A 341 2.28 8.51 -21.76
N ASP A 342 2.82 8.24 -22.94
CA ASP A 342 3.80 7.20 -23.14
C ASP A 342 5.14 7.61 -22.51
N TRP A 343 5.37 7.18 -21.27
CA TRP A 343 6.60 7.44 -20.54
C TRP A 343 7.84 6.78 -21.16
N MET A 344 7.67 5.79 -22.05
CA MET A 344 8.77 5.25 -22.84
C MET A 344 9.28 6.26 -23.89
N LYS A 345 8.52 7.29 -24.25
CA LYS A 345 9.04 8.37 -25.12
C LYS A 345 9.75 9.48 -24.35
N VAL A 346 9.75 9.41 -23.03
CA VAL A 346 10.36 10.44 -22.17
C VAL A 346 11.82 10.08 -21.90
N ASP A 347 12.73 10.86 -22.50
CA ASP A 347 14.17 10.78 -22.27
C ASP A 347 14.52 11.27 -20.85
N PRO A 348 15.12 10.42 -19.99
CA PRO A 348 15.35 10.76 -18.58
C PRO A 348 16.24 11.99 -18.39
N GLU A 349 17.32 12.11 -19.17
CA GLU A 349 18.25 13.22 -19.02
C GLU A 349 17.62 14.56 -19.43
N THR A 350 16.85 14.55 -20.52
CA THR A 350 16.10 15.73 -20.98
C THR A 350 15.08 16.16 -19.92
N LEU A 351 14.29 15.22 -19.39
CA LEU A 351 13.32 15.46 -18.32
C LEU A 351 14.00 16.07 -17.08
N ARG A 352 15.11 15.48 -16.62
CA ARG A 352 15.90 15.98 -15.48
C ARG A 352 16.33 17.42 -15.72
N LYS A 353 17.04 17.68 -16.82
CA LYS A 353 17.65 18.98 -17.12
C LYS A 353 16.65 20.12 -17.20
N PHE A 354 15.45 19.90 -17.75
CA PHE A 354 14.48 21.00 -17.85
C PHE A 354 13.69 21.18 -16.55
N ARG A 355 13.33 20.09 -15.85
CA ARG A 355 12.55 20.18 -14.60
C ARG A 355 13.32 20.81 -13.46
N THR A 356 14.65 20.68 -13.43
CA THR A 356 15.49 21.26 -12.38
C THR A 356 15.80 22.74 -12.61
N LYS A 357 15.31 23.34 -13.70
CA LYS A 357 15.41 24.78 -13.95
C LYS A 357 14.23 25.51 -13.32
N GLY A 358 14.52 26.51 -12.48
CA GLY A 358 13.53 27.46 -11.99
C GLY A 358 13.14 27.31 -10.52
N SER A 359 12.09 28.05 -10.16
CA SER A 359 11.64 28.22 -8.77
C SER A 359 11.04 26.95 -8.17
N ASP A 360 10.39 26.10 -8.96
CA ASP A 360 9.70 24.91 -8.44
C ASP A 360 10.67 23.90 -7.84
N PHE A 361 11.84 23.71 -8.46
CA PHE A 361 12.89 22.87 -7.89
C PHE A 361 13.47 23.46 -6.59
N THR A 362 13.55 24.78 -6.49
CA THR A 362 13.95 25.47 -5.26
C THR A 362 12.88 25.31 -4.16
N ALA A 363 11.60 25.45 -4.51
CA ALA A 363 10.48 25.22 -3.59
C ALA A 363 10.43 23.77 -3.11
N PHE A 364 10.72 22.80 -3.99
CA PHE A 364 10.86 21.38 -3.62
C PHE A 364 11.94 21.18 -2.56
N LYS A 365 13.16 21.69 -2.80
CA LYS A 365 14.26 21.64 -1.81
C LYS A 365 13.85 22.23 -0.46
N GLN A 366 13.22 23.41 -0.47
CA GLN A 366 12.79 24.06 0.76
C GLN A 366 11.73 23.23 1.49
N ALA A 367 10.79 22.64 0.76
CA ALA A 367 9.77 21.79 1.35
C ALA A 367 10.37 20.55 2.02
N LEU A 368 11.42 19.94 1.46
CA LEU A 368 12.13 18.84 2.11
C LEU A 368 12.67 19.28 3.48
N VAL A 369 13.41 20.39 3.50
CA VAL A 369 14.02 20.94 4.73
C VAL A 369 12.95 21.28 5.76
N ASP A 370 11.88 21.95 5.36
CA ASP A 370 10.84 22.46 6.25
C ASP A 370 10.03 21.35 6.93
N ASN A 371 9.79 20.23 6.25
CA ASN A 371 8.99 19.13 6.80
C ASN A 371 9.87 18.12 7.55
N VAL A 372 10.98 17.68 6.94
CA VAL A 372 11.86 16.66 7.54
C VAL A 372 12.38 17.13 8.89
N ASN A 373 12.79 18.40 9.02
CA ASN A 373 13.29 18.92 10.30
C ASN A 373 12.22 18.98 11.41
N LYS A 374 10.94 18.93 11.07
CA LYS A 374 9.82 18.86 12.02
C LYS A 374 9.41 17.42 12.35
N GLY A 375 10.07 16.43 11.78
CA GLY A 375 9.65 15.03 11.89
C GLY A 375 8.38 14.71 11.08
N VAL A 376 8.08 15.52 10.07
CA VAL A 376 6.92 15.38 9.19
C VAL A 376 7.38 14.76 7.88
N PRO A 377 7.08 13.47 7.62
CA PRO A 377 7.38 12.85 6.33
C PRO A 377 6.51 13.44 5.22
N ILE A 378 6.97 13.34 3.97
CA ILE A 378 6.24 13.85 2.81
C ILE A 378 5.74 12.66 1.99
N LEU A 379 4.42 12.56 1.82
CA LEU A 379 3.83 11.65 0.85
C LEU A 379 4.19 12.12 -0.55
N TRP A 380 4.77 11.23 -1.34
CA TRP A 380 5.40 11.54 -2.61
C TRP A 380 4.87 10.64 -3.70
N ALA A 381 4.02 11.19 -4.57
CA ALA A 381 3.58 10.51 -5.77
C ALA A 381 4.56 10.79 -6.91
N LEU A 382 4.96 9.74 -7.62
CA LEU A 382 5.98 9.78 -8.65
C LEU A 382 5.70 8.79 -9.80
N GLN A 383 6.45 8.95 -10.89
CA GLN A 383 6.54 7.96 -11.96
C GLN A 383 7.76 7.05 -11.72
N LEU A 384 7.53 5.75 -11.55
CA LEU A 384 8.58 4.72 -11.50
C LEU A 384 9.19 4.45 -12.88
N GLY A 385 10.37 3.85 -12.88
CA GLY A 385 11.05 3.29 -14.06
C GLY A 385 11.65 4.33 -15.02
N ILE A 386 11.62 5.62 -14.68
CA ILE A 386 12.35 6.67 -15.43
C ILE A 386 13.84 6.63 -15.13
N TYR A 387 14.20 6.42 -13.86
CA TYR A 387 15.57 6.34 -13.38
C TYR A 387 15.79 5.02 -12.65
N TRP A 388 17.05 4.55 -12.64
CA TRP A 388 17.43 3.41 -11.82
C TRP A 388 17.37 3.76 -10.34
N GLU A 389 16.85 2.83 -9.56
CA GLU A 389 16.70 2.94 -8.13
C GLU A 389 17.08 1.62 -7.49
N ASP A 390 17.48 1.68 -6.22
CA ASP A 390 17.77 0.47 -5.45
C ASP A 390 16.52 -0.44 -5.40
N LYS A 391 16.71 -1.76 -5.59
CA LYS A 391 15.65 -2.77 -5.56
C LYS A 391 14.35 -2.44 -6.34
N ILE A 392 14.46 -1.75 -7.48
CA ILE A 392 13.30 -1.44 -8.32
C ILE A 392 12.65 -2.70 -8.92
N ASP A 393 13.40 -3.79 -8.99
CA ASP A 393 12.96 -5.10 -9.49
C ASP A 393 12.11 -5.88 -8.49
N GLU A 394 12.06 -5.44 -7.24
CA GLU A 394 11.13 -5.91 -6.21
C GLU A 394 9.82 -5.10 -6.22
N SER A 395 9.66 -4.15 -7.16
CA SER A 395 8.45 -3.33 -7.26
C SER A 395 7.21 -4.14 -7.58
N TYR A 396 6.06 -3.62 -7.15
CA TYR A 396 4.74 -4.17 -7.52
C TYR A 396 4.58 -4.35 -9.04
N GLU A 397 5.02 -3.39 -9.86
CA GLU A 397 4.94 -3.49 -11.32
C GLU A 397 5.80 -4.64 -11.87
N ALA A 398 7.03 -4.76 -11.37
CA ALA A 398 7.94 -5.83 -11.75
C ALA A 398 7.40 -7.21 -11.35
N ASN A 399 6.82 -7.33 -10.16
CA ASN A 399 6.25 -8.57 -9.65
C ASN A 399 4.98 -8.96 -10.41
N ARG A 400 4.09 -8.00 -10.69
CA ARG A 400 2.87 -8.23 -11.48
C ARG A 400 3.20 -8.76 -12.88
N TYR A 401 4.22 -8.20 -13.54
CA TYR A 401 4.68 -8.69 -14.83
C TYR A 401 5.20 -10.14 -14.73
N ALA A 402 6.03 -10.43 -13.72
CA ALA A 402 6.58 -11.77 -13.50
C ALA A 402 5.48 -12.83 -13.25
N VAL A 403 4.48 -12.52 -12.43
CA VAL A 403 3.35 -13.42 -12.17
C VAL A 403 2.56 -13.71 -13.45
N ASN A 404 2.26 -12.70 -14.26
CA ASN A 404 1.52 -12.89 -15.51
C ASN A 404 2.28 -13.76 -16.51
N LYS A 405 3.60 -13.54 -16.63
CA LYS A 405 4.46 -14.33 -17.53
C LYS A 405 4.67 -15.75 -17.01
N GLY A 406 4.81 -15.92 -15.69
CA GLY A 406 4.95 -17.21 -15.02
C GLY A 406 3.69 -18.08 -15.12
N LYS A 407 2.49 -17.50 -14.93
CA LYS A 407 1.21 -18.20 -15.15
C LYS A 407 1.11 -18.73 -16.59
N SER A 408 1.41 -17.88 -17.58
CA SER A 408 1.42 -18.30 -18.99
C SER A 408 2.45 -19.40 -19.31
N ALA A 409 3.54 -19.50 -18.54
CA ALA A 409 4.59 -20.49 -18.75
C ALA A 409 4.35 -21.80 -18.00
N ALA A 410 3.54 -21.77 -16.94
CA ALA A 410 3.33 -22.87 -16.00
C ALA A 410 1.98 -23.59 -16.15
N ASP A 411 1.15 -23.18 -17.12
CA ASP A 411 -0.16 -23.79 -17.36
C ASP A 411 -0.05 -25.32 -17.58
N GLY A 412 -0.43 -26.09 -16.56
CA GLY A 412 -0.44 -27.56 -16.58
C GLY A 412 0.80 -28.28 -16.04
N GLU A 413 1.77 -27.57 -15.45
CA GLU A 413 3.01 -28.17 -14.92
C GLU A 413 3.01 -28.42 -13.40
N LYS A 414 3.93 -29.27 -12.92
CA LYS A 414 4.10 -29.61 -11.49
C LYS A 414 4.96 -28.55 -10.77
N ASP A 415 4.75 -28.37 -9.46
CA ASP A 415 5.35 -27.29 -8.65
C ASP A 415 6.89 -27.22 -8.64
N GLU A 416 7.59 -28.35 -8.66
CA GLU A 416 9.06 -28.35 -8.74
C GLU A 416 9.58 -27.73 -10.06
N VAL A 417 8.87 -27.98 -11.16
CA VAL A 417 9.21 -27.42 -12.48
C VAL A 417 8.88 -25.92 -12.51
N VAL A 418 7.77 -25.51 -11.89
CA VAL A 418 7.37 -24.11 -11.74
C VAL A 418 8.43 -23.32 -10.96
N ASN A 419 8.98 -23.89 -9.88
CA ASN A 419 10.02 -23.25 -9.07
C ASN A 419 11.33 -23.06 -9.85
N ASP A 420 11.75 -24.07 -10.62
CA ASP A 420 12.93 -23.97 -11.48
C ASP A 420 12.76 -22.93 -12.60
N ILE A 421 11.56 -22.84 -13.19
CA ILE A 421 11.22 -21.81 -14.19
C ILE A 421 11.32 -20.42 -13.56
N ARG A 422 10.72 -20.21 -12.39
CA ARG A 422 10.77 -18.92 -11.67
C ARG A 422 12.20 -18.48 -11.39
N LYS A 423 13.04 -19.40 -10.90
CA LYS A 423 14.45 -19.11 -10.60
C LYS A 423 15.23 -18.71 -11.86
N LYS A 424 15.07 -19.44 -12.96
CA LYS A 424 15.71 -19.10 -14.24
C LYS A 424 15.26 -17.73 -14.76
N MET A 425 13.96 -17.44 -14.70
CA MET A 425 13.42 -16.13 -15.09
C MET A 425 13.99 -14.99 -14.26
N GLU A 426 14.17 -15.19 -12.95
CA GLU A 426 14.77 -14.20 -12.07
C GLU A 426 16.25 -13.94 -12.40
N GLU A 427 17.02 -15.00 -12.70
CA GLU A 427 18.42 -14.88 -13.14
C GLU A 427 18.55 -14.17 -14.47
N GLU A 428 17.68 -14.47 -15.45
CA GLU A 428 17.62 -13.78 -16.74
C GLU A 428 17.29 -12.29 -16.57
N ARG A 429 16.31 -11.97 -15.72
CA ARG A 429 15.93 -10.59 -15.40
C ARG A 429 17.10 -9.81 -14.80
N LYS A 430 17.84 -10.42 -13.87
CA LYS A 430 19.03 -9.80 -13.27
C LYS A 430 20.11 -9.50 -14.32
N LYS A 431 20.34 -10.41 -15.27
CA LYS A 431 21.28 -10.19 -16.38
C LYS A 431 20.83 -9.06 -17.30
N GLU A 432 19.56 -9.05 -17.71
CA GLU A 432 18.97 -7.99 -18.53
C GLU A 432 19.15 -6.61 -17.87
N MET A 433 18.81 -6.51 -16.58
CA MET A 433 18.92 -5.25 -15.85
C MET A 433 20.35 -4.74 -15.75
N GLU A 434 21.31 -5.61 -15.44
CA GLU A 434 22.72 -5.23 -15.37
C GLU A 434 23.24 -4.77 -16.74
N GLU A 435 22.83 -5.44 -17.82
CA GLU A 435 23.16 -5.04 -19.18
C GLU A 435 22.59 -3.64 -19.51
N LEU A 436 21.30 -3.42 -19.26
CA LEU A 436 20.65 -2.13 -19.51
C LEU A 436 21.31 -1.00 -18.69
N ARG A 437 21.59 -1.27 -17.41
CA ARG A 437 22.23 -0.32 -16.51
C ARG A 437 23.64 0.02 -16.96
N SER A 438 24.45 -0.98 -17.35
CA SER A 438 25.81 -0.77 -17.86
C SER A 438 25.85 0.08 -19.14
N LYS A 439 24.80 0.00 -19.96
CA LYS A 439 24.61 0.79 -21.18
C LYS A 439 24.04 2.18 -20.92
N GLY A 440 23.82 2.57 -19.66
CA GLY A 440 23.20 3.84 -19.28
C GLY A 440 21.75 3.99 -19.77
N LYS A 441 21.07 2.88 -20.08
CA LYS A 441 19.65 2.88 -20.44
C LYS A 441 18.81 2.97 -19.16
N ARG A 442 17.57 3.44 -19.27
CA ARG A 442 16.60 3.43 -18.17
C ARG A 442 16.16 2.00 -17.80
N PRO A 443 15.48 1.82 -16.65
CA PRO A 443 14.80 0.56 -16.33
C PRO A 443 13.84 0.07 -17.43
N PRO A 444 13.57 -1.25 -17.48
CA PRO A 444 12.59 -1.84 -18.39
C PRO A 444 11.17 -1.27 -18.23
N GLU A 445 10.38 -1.37 -19.32
CA GLU A 445 8.99 -0.87 -19.36
C GLU A 445 8.09 -1.51 -18.30
N TYR A 446 8.29 -2.78 -17.97
CA TYR A 446 7.50 -3.49 -16.95
C TYR A 446 7.75 -3.01 -15.52
N MET A 447 8.67 -2.04 -15.31
CA MET A 447 8.88 -1.34 -14.05
C MET A 447 8.31 0.09 -14.06
N LEU A 448 7.70 0.52 -15.16
CA LEU A 448 7.02 1.80 -15.24
C LEU A 448 5.65 1.70 -14.56
N GLY A 449 5.34 2.69 -13.73
CA GLY A 449 4.04 2.81 -13.09
C GLY A 449 3.94 4.07 -12.26
N GLY A 450 2.71 4.54 -12.06
CA GLY A 450 2.43 5.56 -11.06
C GLY A 450 2.55 4.94 -9.68
N HIS A 451 3.29 5.57 -8.77
CA HIS A 451 3.54 5.03 -7.43
C HIS A 451 3.51 6.11 -6.37
N MET A 452 3.38 5.70 -5.11
CA MET A 452 3.48 6.61 -3.98
C MET A 452 4.41 6.06 -2.91
N ARG A 453 5.29 6.93 -2.42
CA ARG A 453 6.31 6.67 -1.41
C ARG A 453 6.25 7.71 -0.30
N VAL A 454 7.12 7.54 0.69
CA VAL A 454 7.30 8.53 1.75
C VAL A 454 8.74 9.05 1.73
N ILE A 455 8.93 10.36 1.54
CA ILE A 455 10.23 11.00 1.73
C ILE A 455 10.42 11.23 3.23
N VAL A 456 11.54 10.73 3.75
CA VAL A 456 11.89 10.75 5.17
C VAL A 456 13.17 11.54 5.46
N GLY A 457 13.91 11.97 4.44
CA GLY A 457 15.13 12.72 4.68
C GLY A 457 15.71 13.40 3.45
N TYR A 458 16.75 14.19 3.70
CA TYR A 458 17.54 14.84 2.67
C TYR A 458 19.02 14.86 3.06
N ASP A 459 19.87 14.93 2.04
CA ASP A 459 21.31 15.19 2.14
C ASP A 459 21.67 16.27 1.13
N GLY A 460 21.69 17.51 1.58
CA GLY A 460 22.00 18.67 0.77
C GLY A 460 23.46 18.72 0.32
N ALA A 461 24.39 18.13 1.08
CA ALA A 461 25.81 18.09 0.70
C ALA A 461 26.02 17.16 -0.51
N ASN A 462 25.34 16.02 -0.51
CA ASN A 462 25.43 15.03 -1.60
C ASN A 462 24.32 15.19 -2.66
N SER A 463 23.45 16.20 -2.52
CA SER A 463 22.28 16.42 -3.38
C SER A 463 21.40 15.16 -3.53
N ARG A 464 21.00 14.57 -2.39
CA ARG A 464 20.15 13.36 -2.34
C ARG A 464 18.90 13.55 -1.50
N ILE A 465 17.91 12.71 -1.75
CA ILE A 465 16.80 12.47 -0.83
C ILE A 465 16.90 11.07 -0.22
N TYR A 466 16.29 10.91 0.95
CA TYR A 466 16.04 9.63 1.58
C TYR A 466 14.53 9.37 1.60
N TYR A 467 14.13 8.20 1.15
CA TYR A 467 12.73 7.82 1.06
C TYR A 467 12.56 6.34 1.40
N THR A 468 11.31 5.94 1.56
CA THR A 468 10.95 4.57 1.86
C THR A 468 9.73 4.14 1.07
N ASP A 469 9.64 2.84 0.81
CA ASP A 469 8.62 2.20 -0.01
C ASP A 469 7.74 1.25 0.80
N SER A 470 6.54 0.94 0.31
CA SER A 470 5.58 0.01 0.92
C SER A 470 5.71 -1.43 0.39
N TRP A 471 6.83 -1.77 -0.26
CA TRP A 471 7.10 -3.13 -0.76
C TRP A 471 7.62 -4.09 0.33
N GLY A 472 7.45 -3.74 1.60
CA GLY A 472 7.81 -4.59 2.73
C GLY A 472 9.27 -4.45 3.19
N PRO A 473 9.73 -5.41 4.00
CA PRO A 473 11.03 -5.35 4.67
C PRO A 473 12.20 -5.17 3.72
N GLY A 474 13.18 -4.35 4.13
CA GLY A 474 14.33 -3.99 3.30
C GLY A 474 14.12 -2.79 2.37
N HIS A 475 12.96 -2.14 2.42
CA HIS A 475 12.64 -0.89 1.72
C HIS A 475 12.43 0.31 2.66
N GLU A 476 12.87 0.20 3.91
CA GLU A 476 12.75 1.22 4.97
C GLU A 476 13.61 2.47 4.69
N MET A 477 14.69 2.31 3.93
CA MET A 477 15.62 3.39 3.64
C MET A 477 16.25 3.21 2.26
N LYS A 478 15.87 4.09 1.33
CA LYS A 478 16.37 4.17 -0.04
C LYS A 478 16.83 5.59 -0.31
N SER A 479 17.64 5.77 -1.35
CA SER A 479 18.09 7.11 -1.73
C SER A 479 18.22 7.26 -3.24
N MET A 480 18.06 8.48 -3.72
CA MET A 480 18.34 8.87 -5.09
C MET A 480 18.77 10.33 -5.15
N SER A 481 19.25 10.79 -6.31
CA SER A 481 19.60 12.20 -6.45
C SER A 481 18.36 13.09 -6.31
N LEU A 482 18.56 14.27 -5.77
CA LEU A 482 17.54 15.27 -5.59
C LEU A 482 16.91 15.71 -6.93
N GLU A 483 17.72 15.78 -7.98
CA GLU A 483 17.28 16.12 -9.32
C GLU A 483 16.36 15.06 -9.94
N GLU A 484 16.75 13.79 -9.85
CA GLU A 484 15.95 12.67 -10.36
C GLU A 484 14.63 12.56 -9.59
N ALA A 485 14.67 12.69 -8.26
CA ALA A 485 13.48 12.70 -7.42
C ALA A 485 12.49 13.80 -7.85
N TRP A 486 12.97 15.03 -8.06
CA TRP A 486 12.11 16.10 -8.55
C TRP A 486 11.59 15.83 -9.96
N ALA A 487 12.45 15.27 -10.83
CA ALA A 487 12.11 15.03 -12.23
C ALA A 487 10.97 14.01 -12.41
N CYS A 488 10.88 13.00 -11.54
CA CYS A 488 9.78 12.02 -11.54
C CYS A 488 8.60 12.39 -10.63
N THR A 489 8.67 13.49 -9.87
CA THR A 489 7.61 13.92 -8.95
C THR A 489 6.34 14.35 -9.70
N LEU A 490 5.20 13.86 -9.23
CA LEU A 490 3.85 14.19 -9.71
C LEU A 490 3.02 14.91 -8.64
N ALA A 491 3.18 14.54 -7.36
CA ALA A 491 2.58 15.25 -6.24
C ALA A 491 3.35 15.06 -4.93
N LEU A 492 3.20 16.03 -4.02
CA LEU A 492 3.80 16.07 -2.69
C LEU A 492 2.78 16.60 -1.68
N TRP A 493 2.55 15.84 -0.61
CA TRP A 493 1.73 16.25 0.52
C TRP A 493 2.47 16.08 1.83
N ALA A 494 2.31 17.05 2.72
CA ALA A 494 2.68 16.93 4.12
C ALA A 494 1.41 16.89 4.97
N LEU A 495 1.37 15.95 5.91
CA LEU A 495 0.29 15.82 6.88
C LEU A 495 0.87 16.17 8.24
N GLU A 496 0.34 17.15 8.94
CA GLU A 496 0.85 17.53 10.25
C GLU A 496 -0.23 17.28 11.31
N PRO A 497 0.07 16.60 12.43
CA PRO A 497 -0.85 16.56 13.56
C PRO A 497 -1.24 17.97 14.02
N SER A 498 -2.54 18.19 14.18
CA SER A 498 -3.17 19.46 14.53
C SER A 498 -2.81 19.91 15.93
#